data_AF-A0A4Q3TU48-F1
#
_entry.id   AF-A0A4Q3TU48-F1
#
_cell.length_a   1.000
_cell.length_b   1.000
_cell.length_c   1.000
_cell.angle_alpha   90.00
_cell.angle_beta   90.00
_cell.angle_gamma   90.00
#
_symmetry.space_group_name_H-M   'P 1'
#
loop_
_entity.id
_entity.type
_entity.pdbx_description
1 polymer ?
#
loop_
_entity_poly.entity_id
_entity_poly.type
_entity_poly.pdbx_seq_one_letter_code
_entity_poly.pdbx_strand_id
1 'polypeptide(L)'
;MKKLLIGAALGAMLLPAAAQAQTSPMGWTDADDHACIDEACTVFELFQTPAQAAGTITGWQGVEAPKYGTWGFDLNGRDTSVNPGDSFFRYANGAALDRLQIPSDRTSYGSFNLLRELSDNRVKVMIDALVARSDLTAGSDEQKIADAYRSYMDEARIEQLDAQPLQPYLAAIRAANTHDLAAVYMGQTQGRVGGSIFGTGITIDQKAPNRYVVSTSQSGIGLPNRDYYLDARFAEKKTLYQAYV
;
A
#
# COMPACT_ATOMS: atom_id res chain seq x y z
N MET A 1 1.03 41.09 -32.52
CA MET A 1 2.01 41.43 -33.58
C MET A 1 3.39 40.92 -33.15
N LYS A 2 4.34 40.82 -34.10
CA LYS A 2 5.81 40.69 -33.99
C LYS A 2 6.40 41.12 -32.61
N LYS A 3 7.45 40.52 -32.03
CA LYS A 3 8.59 39.68 -32.52
C LYS A 3 8.90 38.61 -31.42
N LEU A 4 9.52 37.44 -31.59
CA LEU A 4 10.60 36.94 -32.47
C LEU A 4 12.00 37.53 -32.18
N LEU A 5 12.80 36.85 -31.37
CA LEU A 5 14.25 37.02 -31.27
C LEU A 5 14.94 35.65 -31.23
N ILE A 6 15.99 35.51 -32.03
CA ILE A 6 16.92 34.37 -32.06
C ILE A 6 18.27 34.93 -31.62
N GLY A 7 19.02 34.19 -30.81
CA GLY A 7 20.40 34.52 -30.43
C GLY A 7 21.21 33.24 -30.28
N ALA A 8 22.32 33.14 -31.00
CA ALA A 8 23.16 31.94 -31.04
C ALA A 8 24.66 32.29 -30.99
N ALA A 9 25.40 31.51 -30.20
CA ALA A 9 26.85 31.38 -30.18
C ALA A 9 27.14 29.94 -29.70
N LEU A 10 27.84 29.08 -30.44
CA LEU A 10 29.30 29.07 -30.67
C LEU A 10 30.09 28.83 -29.37
N GLY A 11 30.88 27.76 -29.22
CA GLY A 11 31.17 26.66 -30.16
C GLY A 11 32.28 25.73 -29.65
N ALA A 12 32.86 24.91 -30.55
CA ALA A 12 33.88 23.86 -30.30
C ALA A 12 33.38 22.63 -29.51
N MET A 13 33.82 21.38 -29.72
CA MET A 13 34.59 20.68 -30.79
C MET A 13 34.30 19.15 -30.61
N LEU A 14 34.58 18.19 -31.49
CA LEU A 14 35.29 18.10 -32.79
C LEU A 14 34.65 16.99 -33.67
N LEU A 15 35.24 16.67 -34.84
CA LEU A 15 34.93 15.58 -35.79
C LEU A 15 36.25 15.12 -36.47
N PRO A 16 36.34 14.04 -37.30
CA PRO A 16 35.31 13.13 -37.84
C PRO A 16 35.48 11.68 -37.26
N ALA A 17 35.48 10.49 -37.91
CA ALA A 17 35.47 10.06 -39.32
C ALA A 17 35.01 8.58 -39.56
N ALA A 18 35.21 8.12 -40.81
CA ALA A 18 34.94 6.79 -41.40
C ALA A 18 35.84 5.65 -40.86
N ALA A 19 35.39 4.38 -40.72
CA ALA A 19 35.17 3.31 -41.74
C ALA A 19 36.46 2.84 -42.47
N GLN A 20 36.69 1.57 -42.85
CA GLN A 20 35.90 0.31 -42.94
C GLN A 20 36.76 -0.88 -42.35
N ALA A 21 36.67 -2.21 -42.63
CA ALA A 21 35.83 -3.11 -43.45
C ALA A 21 36.03 -4.62 -43.06
N GLN A 22 35.01 -5.49 -43.29
CA GLN A 22 35.10 -6.96 -43.61
C GLN A 22 35.69 -7.91 -42.50
N THR A 23 35.44 -9.24 -42.44
CA THR A 23 34.87 -10.28 -43.34
C THR A 23 33.85 -11.24 -42.65
N SER A 24 33.26 -12.17 -43.41
CA SER A 24 32.54 -13.42 -42.98
C SER A 24 33.28 -14.64 -43.60
N PRO A 25 32.93 -15.97 -43.46
CA PRO A 25 31.61 -16.61 -43.15
C PRO A 25 31.65 -17.98 -42.37
N MET A 26 30.54 -18.75 -42.41
CA MET A 26 30.33 -20.17 -41.95
C MET A 26 30.28 -20.38 -40.42
N GLY A 27 29.41 -21.15 -39.76
CA GLY A 27 28.78 -22.46 -40.02
C GLY A 27 29.26 -23.49 -38.97
N TRP A 28 28.43 -24.45 -38.53
CA TRP A 28 28.70 -25.50 -37.52
C TRP A 28 28.81 -24.95 -36.06
N THR A 29 28.00 -25.31 -35.06
CA THR A 29 27.60 -26.59 -34.40
C THR A 29 28.65 -27.18 -33.46
N ASP A 30 28.16 -27.65 -32.30
CA ASP A 30 28.87 -28.27 -31.17
C ASP A 30 29.82 -27.30 -30.42
N ALA A 31 29.68 -27.03 -29.12
CA ALA A 31 29.58 -27.89 -27.92
C ALA A 31 30.95 -28.28 -27.36
N ASP A 32 31.64 -27.30 -26.75
CA ASP A 32 32.89 -27.46 -25.99
C ASP A 32 32.75 -26.85 -24.59
N ASP A 33 33.31 -27.53 -23.59
CA ASP A 33 33.38 -27.09 -22.19
C ASP A 33 34.39 -25.94 -22.03
N HIS A 34 33.93 -24.73 -21.75
CA HIS A 34 34.78 -23.59 -21.39
C HIS A 34 34.33 -23.01 -20.04
N ALA A 35 35.06 -23.35 -18.99
CA ALA A 35 34.88 -22.74 -17.67
C ALA A 35 35.13 -21.22 -17.76
N CYS A 36 34.24 -20.41 -17.17
CA CYS A 36 34.37 -18.95 -17.20
C CYS A 36 35.59 -18.50 -16.39
N ILE A 37 36.52 -17.80 -17.04
CA ILE A 37 37.70 -17.19 -16.40
C ILE A 37 37.64 -15.66 -16.59
N ASP A 38 36.64 -15.03 -15.97
CA ASP A 38 36.64 -13.59 -15.72
C ASP A 38 35.96 -13.24 -14.38
N GLU A 39 36.21 -12.01 -13.93
CA GLU A 39 35.75 -11.46 -12.64
C GLU A 39 34.28 -11.01 -12.68
N ALA A 40 33.64 -10.98 -13.86
CA ALA A 40 32.26 -10.52 -14.03
C ALA A 40 31.24 -11.59 -13.59
N CYS A 41 31.54 -12.88 -13.79
CA CYS A 41 30.73 -13.97 -13.24
C CYS A 41 30.63 -13.93 -11.70
N THR A 42 31.73 -13.61 -11.00
CA THR A 42 31.77 -13.57 -9.53
C THR A 42 30.79 -12.55 -8.94
N VAL A 43 30.55 -11.43 -9.64
CA VAL A 43 29.59 -10.39 -9.20
C VAL A 43 28.13 -10.87 -9.29
N PHE A 44 27.83 -11.81 -10.20
CA PHE A 44 26.48 -12.38 -10.33
C PHE A 44 26.21 -13.53 -9.35
N GLU A 45 27.21 -14.36 -9.02
CA GLU A 45 27.04 -15.46 -8.05
C GLU A 45 26.93 -14.99 -6.59
N LEU A 46 27.53 -13.84 -6.25
CA LEU A 46 27.50 -13.28 -4.88
C LEU A 46 26.08 -12.94 -4.39
N PHE A 47 25.12 -12.78 -5.29
CA PHE A 47 23.70 -12.79 -4.93
C PHE A 47 23.12 -14.19 -5.09
N GLN A 48 23.38 -15.05 -4.10
CA GLN A 48 22.53 -16.23 -3.88
C GLN A 48 21.10 -15.75 -3.68
N THR A 49 20.28 -15.83 -4.73
CA THR A 49 18.83 -15.71 -4.61
C THR A 49 18.40 -16.80 -3.63
N PRO A 50 17.88 -16.48 -2.43
CA PRO A 50 17.42 -17.52 -1.53
C PRO A 50 16.30 -18.27 -2.26
N ALA A 51 16.50 -19.56 -2.49
CA ALA A 51 15.45 -20.40 -3.06
C ALA A 51 14.24 -20.28 -2.13
N GLN A 52 13.19 -19.60 -2.60
CA GLN A 52 11.98 -19.38 -1.82
C GLN A 52 11.41 -20.76 -1.50
N ALA A 53 11.53 -21.14 -0.23
CA ALA A 53 11.33 -22.52 0.19
C ALA A 53 9.94 -23.02 -0.21
N ALA A 54 9.78 -24.33 -0.34
CA ALA A 54 8.48 -24.98 -0.55
C ALA A 54 7.60 -24.97 0.73
N GLY A 55 7.57 -23.83 1.42
CA GLY A 55 6.74 -23.56 2.58
C GLY A 55 5.55 -22.67 2.24
N THR A 56 4.69 -22.50 3.22
CA THR A 56 3.50 -21.65 3.17
C THR A 56 3.87 -20.17 3.02
N ILE A 57 3.08 -19.43 2.25
CA ILE A 57 3.18 -17.97 2.16
C ILE A 57 2.32 -17.36 3.28
N THR A 58 2.97 -16.94 4.38
CA THR A 58 2.33 -16.33 5.57
C THR A 58 3.08 -15.06 6.01
N GLY A 59 2.54 -13.87 5.66
CA GLY A 59 3.17 -12.59 5.97
C GLY A 59 4.32 -12.23 5.02
N TRP A 60 4.52 -10.95 4.70
CA TRP A 60 5.83 -10.51 4.19
C TRP A 60 6.77 -10.18 5.35
N GLN A 61 7.94 -10.82 5.38
CA GLN A 61 8.93 -10.66 6.45
C GLN A 61 10.14 -9.84 5.97
N GLY A 62 10.55 -8.85 6.77
CA GLY A 62 11.70 -8.00 6.49
C GLY A 62 11.44 -6.89 5.47
N VAL A 63 12.53 -6.22 5.05
CA VAL A 63 12.50 -4.97 4.28
C VAL A 63 13.04 -5.08 2.84
N GLU A 64 13.50 -6.25 2.43
CA GLU A 64 13.92 -6.49 1.03
C GLU A 64 12.72 -6.75 0.12
N ALA A 65 12.86 -6.42 -1.17
CA ALA A 65 11.81 -6.68 -2.17
C ALA A 65 12.01 -8.03 -2.87
N PRO A 66 10.94 -8.76 -3.22
CA PRO A 66 11.05 -9.98 -4.02
C PRO A 66 11.61 -9.68 -5.42
N LYS A 67 12.56 -10.50 -5.88
CA LYS A 67 13.12 -10.45 -7.24
C LYS A 67 12.55 -11.61 -8.06
N TYR A 68 11.74 -11.31 -9.09
CA TYR A 68 11.03 -12.31 -9.88
C TYR A 68 11.83 -12.77 -11.12
N GLY A 69 13.00 -13.37 -10.88
CA GLY A 69 13.87 -13.94 -11.91
C GLY A 69 14.32 -12.95 -13.00
N THR A 70 14.73 -13.48 -14.15
CA THR A 70 15.21 -12.70 -15.31
C THR A 70 14.11 -11.90 -16.01
N TRP A 71 12.86 -12.38 -15.97
CA TRP A 71 11.77 -11.87 -16.79
C TRP A 71 10.74 -11.02 -16.02
N GLY A 72 10.90 -10.84 -14.71
CA GLY A 72 10.00 -10.02 -13.89
C GLY A 72 8.68 -10.71 -13.49
N PHE A 73 8.56 -12.03 -13.65
CA PHE A 73 7.41 -12.81 -13.21
C PHE A 73 7.82 -14.10 -12.48
N ASP A 74 7.02 -14.50 -11.50
CA ASP A 74 7.24 -15.74 -10.75
C ASP A 74 6.89 -16.97 -11.60
N LEU A 75 7.91 -17.69 -12.05
CA LEU A 75 7.74 -18.97 -12.75
C LEU A 75 7.32 -20.12 -11.83
N ASN A 76 7.64 -20.03 -10.53
CA ASN A 76 7.44 -21.07 -9.51
C ASN A 76 6.07 -20.97 -8.83
N GLY A 77 5.39 -19.83 -8.96
CA GLY A 77 3.99 -19.64 -8.55
C GLY A 77 2.96 -20.27 -9.48
N ARG A 78 3.39 -20.76 -10.64
CA ARG A 78 2.55 -21.28 -11.72
C ARG A 78 2.16 -22.74 -11.52
N ASP A 79 1.01 -23.13 -12.04
CA ASP A 79 0.55 -24.52 -12.10
C ASP A 79 0.48 -24.95 -13.58
N THR A 80 1.57 -25.56 -14.06
CA THR A 80 1.69 -26.00 -15.46
C THR A 80 0.94 -27.31 -15.76
N SER A 81 0.16 -27.85 -14.82
CA SER A 81 -0.74 -28.98 -15.08
C SER A 81 -2.08 -28.54 -15.71
N VAL A 82 -2.46 -27.27 -15.53
CA VAL A 82 -3.66 -26.67 -16.12
C VAL A 82 -3.30 -25.96 -17.43
N ASN A 83 -4.05 -26.20 -18.50
CA ASN A 83 -3.80 -25.46 -19.74
C ASN A 83 -4.16 -23.96 -19.57
N PRO A 84 -3.36 -23.03 -20.11
CA PRO A 84 -3.65 -21.59 -20.01
C PRO A 84 -4.99 -21.18 -20.67
N GLY A 85 -5.50 -21.98 -21.61
CA GLY A 85 -6.82 -21.80 -22.22
C GLY A 85 -8.00 -22.23 -21.35
N ASP A 86 -7.81 -23.21 -20.45
CA ASP A 86 -8.87 -23.71 -19.56
C ASP A 86 -9.04 -22.78 -18.35
N SER A 87 -7.92 -22.35 -17.76
CA SER A 87 -7.90 -21.30 -16.74
C SER A 87 -6.53 -20.65 -16.64
N PHE A 88 -6.36 -19.51 -17.31
CA PHE A 88 -5.13 -18.71 -17.21
C PHE A 88 -4.81 -18.30 -15.76
N PHE A 89 -5.83 -18.08 -14.93
CA PHE A 89 -5.63 -17.76 -13.51
C PHE A 89 -4.98 -18.92 -12.74
N ARG A 90 -5.47 -20.17 -12.91
CA ARG A 90 -4.82 -21.35 -12.33
C ARG A 90 -3.43 -21.56 -12.94
N TYR A 91 -3.29 -21.53 -14.26
CA TYR A 91 -1.99 -21.67 -14.92
C TYR A 91 -0.93 -20.71 -14.36
N ALA A 92 -1.27 -19.42 -14.24
CA ALA A 92 -0.33 -18.40 -13.81
C ALA A 92 -0.10 -18.32 -12.29
N ASN A 93 -1.02 -18.81 -11.44
CA ASN A 93 -0.98 -18.58 -9.99
C ASN A 93 -1.20 -19.83 -9.12
N GLY A 94 -1.52 -20.99 -9.69
CA GLY A 94 -2.05 -22.14 -8.94
C GLY A 94 -1.12 -22.62 -7.83
N ALA A 95 0.16 -22.85 -8.12
CA ALA A 95 1.13 -23.28 -7.11
C ALA A 95 1.43 -22.21 -6.04
N ALA A 96 1.26 -20.92 -6.33
CA ALA A 96 1.33 -19.86 -5.33
C ALA A 96 0.05 -19.79 -4.48
N LEU A 97 -1.11 -19.92 -5.11
CA LEU A 97 -2.44 -19.90 -4.49
C LEU A 97 -2.63 -21.07 -3.53
N ASP A 98 -2.22 -22.28 -3.91
CA ASP A 98 -2.34 -23.49 -3.09
C ASP A 98 -1.37 -23.49 -1.89
N ARG A 99 -0.33 -22.63 -1.93
CA ARG A 99 0.58 -22.35 -0.79
C ARG A 99 0.19 -21.12 0.02
N LEU A 100 -0.82 -20.35 -0.40
CA LEU A 100 -1.21 -19.10 0.24
C LEU A 100 -2.13 -19.38 1.44
N GLN A 101 -1.68 -19.08 2.65
CA GLN A 101 -2.56 -19.03 3.81
C GLN A 101 -2.94 -17.58 4.10
N ILE A 102 -4.21 -17.35 4.42
CA ILE A 102 -4.69 -16.07 4.93
C ILE A 102 -4.31 -16.03 6.43
N PRO A 103 -3.50 -15.06 6.88
CA PRO A 103 -3.18 -14.91 8.30
C PRO A 103 -4.44 -14.70 9.15
N SER A 104 -4.43 -15.14 10.41
CA SER A 104 -5.60 -15.06 11.30
C SER A 104 -6.06 -13.64 11.63
N ASP A 105 -5.20 -12.64 11.44
CA ASP A 105 -5.48 -11.20 11.56
C ASP A 105 -5.85 -10.54 10.20
N ARG A 106 -6.22 -11.34 9.19
CA ARG A 106 -6.62 -10.88 7.84
C ARG A 106 -7.91 -11.57 7.39
N THR A 107 -8.76 -10.83 6.68
CA THR A 107 -9.97 -11.37 6.01
C THR A 107 -9.73 -11.73 4.54
N SER A 108 -8.61 -11.27 3.97
CA SER A 108 -8.15 -11.59 2.61
C SER A 108 -6.63 -11.40 2.53
N TYR A 109 -5.98 -12.16 1.65
CA TYR A 109 -4.52 -12.15 1.50
C TYR A 109 -4.09 -12.39 0.05
N GLY A 110 -2.87 -11.99 -0.29
CA GLY A 110 -2.33 -12.04 -1.66
C GLY A 110 -1.23 -11.01 -1.91
N SER A 111 -0.88 -10.79 -3.18
CA SER A 111 0.24 -9.93 -3.61
C SER A 111 0.17 -8.50 -3.05
N PHE A 112 -1.00 -7.84 -3.12
CA PHE A 112 -1.16 -6.48 -2.56
C PHE A 112 -1.02 -6.41 -1.04
N ASN A 113 -1.29 -7.51 -0.31
CA ASN A 113 -1.01 -7.58 1.12
C ASN A 113 0.50 -7.71 1.37
N LEU A 114 1.19 -8.59 0.64
CA LEU A 114 2.64 -8.77 0.72
C LEU A 114 3.40 -7.46 0.41
N LEU A 115 2.98 -6.72 -0.62
CA LEU A 115 3.56 -5.41 -0.96
C LEU A 115 3.31 -4.34 0.12
N ARG A 116 2.14 -4.39 0.78
CA ARG A 116 1.83 -3.48 1.89
C ARG A 116 2.64 -3.85 3.13
N GLU A 117 2.72 -5.11 3.52
CA GLU A 117 3.50 -5.57 4.67
C GLU A 117 5.01 -5.28 4.49
N LEU A 118 5.56 -5.39 3.26
CA LEU A 118 6.90 -4.88 2.92
C LEU A 118 7.04 -3.37 3.16
N SER A 119 6.02 -2.59 2.80
CA SER A 119 6.01 -1.13 3.00
C SER A 119 5.89 -0.77 4.49
N ASP A 120 5.01 -1.46 5.21
CA ASP A 120 4.76 -1.28 6.64
C ASP A 120 6.00 -1.66 7.45
N ASN A 121 6.70 -2.74 7.09
CA ASN A 121 8.01 -3.11 7.68
C ASN A 121 9.07 -2.01 7.49
N ARG A 122 9.15 -1.43 6.28
CA ARG A 122 10.10 -0.33 5.98
C ARG A 122 9.76 0.94 6.76
N VAL A 123 8.47 1.29 6.81
CA VAL A 123 7.98 2.43 7.61
C VAL A 123 8.25 2.21 9.10
N LYS A 124 8.02 1.00 9.61
CA LYS A 124 8.34 0.63 11.00
C LYS A 124 9.82 0.80 11.30
N VAL A 125 10.74 0.34 10.44
CA VAL A 125 12.19 0.55 10.65
C VAL A 125 12.55 2.04 10.71
N MET A 126 11.95 2.87 9.84
CA MET A 126 12.17 4.33 9.89
C MET A 126 11.61 4.96 11.16
N ILE A 127 10.42 4.55 11.63
CA ILE A 127 9.81 5.07 12.86
C ILE A 127 10.55 4.58 14.11
N ASP A 128 10.94 3.31 14.18
CA ASP A 128 11.70 2.76 15.31
C ASP A 128 13.06 3.47 15.45
N ALA A 129 13.74 3.76 14.35
CA ALA A 129 14.95 4.58 14.34
C ALA A 129 14.69 6.04 14.75
N LEU A 130 13.51 6.58 14.44
CA LEU A 130 13.12 7.94 14.81
C LEU A 130 12.77 8.08 16.30
N VAL A 131 12.05 7.12 16.88
CA VAL A 131 11.68 7.16 18.31
C VAL A 131 12.84 6.84 19.25
N ALA A 132 13.91 6.20 18.74
CA ALA A 132 15.17 6.03 19.46
C ALA A 132 15.97 7.35 19.61
N ARG A 133 15.62 8.41 18.87
CA ARG A 133 16.29 9.72 18.97
C ARG A 133 15.79 10.55 20.16
N SER A 134 16.76 11.19 20.83
CA SER A 134 16.56 12.17 21.90
C SER A 134 16.81 13.62 21.45
N ASP A 135 17.28 13.84 20.23
CA ASP A 135 17.68 15.14 19.65
C ASP A 135 16.62 15.73 18.69
N LEU A 136 15.36 15.31 18.81
CA LEU A 136 14.27 15.78 17.95
C LEU A 136 13.89 17.24 18.27
N THR A 137 13.70 18.05 17.23
CA THR A 137 13.33 19.46 17.38
C THR A 137 11.87 19.59 17.80
N ALA A 138 11.61 20.29 18.90
CA ALA A 138 10.24 20.52 19.39
C ALA A 138 9.38 21.24 18.33
N GLY A 139 8.21 20.69 18.03
CA GLY A 139 7.29 21.18 17.01
C GLY A 139 7.61 20.73 15.57
N SER A 140 8.68 19.98 15.34
CA SER A 140 8.98 19.41 14.01
C SER A 140 8.06 18.22 13.70
N ASP A 141 8.00 17.81 12.42
CA ASP A 141 7.16 16.68 12.02
C ASP A 141 7.75 15.34 12.50
N GLU A 142 9.08 15.24 12.63
CA GLU A 142 9.75 14.12 13.28
C GLU A 142 9.29 13.91 14.72
N GLN A 143 9.21 15.00 15.50
CA GLN A 143 8.75 14.95 16.90
C GLN A 143 7.26 14.54 16.97
N LYS A 144 6.41 15.05 16.08
CA LYS A 144 4.98 14.67 16.00
C LYS A 144 4.81 13.19 15.65
N ILE A 145 5.56 12.68 14.67
CA ILE A 145 5.51 11.27 14.26
C ILE A 145 6.00 10.38 15.42
N ALA A 146 7.11 10.75 16.05
CA ALA A 146 7.67 9.98 17.16
C ALA A 146 6.71 9.91 18.36
N ASP A 147 6.13 11.05 18.77
CA ASP A 147 5.23 11.10 19.92
C ASP A 147 3.85 10.50 19.62
N ALA A 148 3.35 10.59 18.39
CA ALA A 148 2.15 9.87 17.98
C ALA A 148 2.33 8.34 18.04
N TYR A 149 3.48 7.82 17.59
CA TYR A 149 3.79 6.39 17.70
C TYR A 149 3.99 5.96 19.15
N ARG A 150 4.74 6.72 19.96
CA ARG A 150 4.88 6.47 21.41
C ARG A 150 3.52 6.44 22.10
N SER A 151 2.63 7.40 21.79
CA SER A 151 1.27 7.47 22.33
C SER A 151 0.34 6.34 21.86
N TYR A 152 0.64 5.69 20.74
CA TYR A 152 -0.12 4.53 20.23
C TYR A 152 0.41 3.20 20.82
N MET A 153 1.73 3.10 21.04
CA MET A 153 2.38 1.89 21.54
C MET A 153 2.37 1.78 23.09
N ASP A 154 1.96 2.81 23.82
CA ASP A 154 1.83 2.78 25.28
C ASP A 154 0.52 2.11 25.73
N GLU A 155 0.41 0.81 25.46
CA GLU A 155 -0.73 -0.04 25.85
C GLU A 155 -1.02 0.06 27.35
N ALA A 156 0.03 0.12 28.19
CA ALA A 156 -0.13 0.24 29.64
C ALA A 156 -0.84 1.53 30.05
N ARG A 157 -0.56 2.65 29.37
CA ARG A 157 -1.27 3.92 29.60
C ARG A 157 -2.68 3.94 29.00
N ILE A 158 -2.90 3.25 27.88
CA ILE A 158 -4.22 3.09 27.26
C ILE A 158 -5.15 2.31 28.20
N GLU A 159 -4.72 1.14 28.69
CA GLU A 159 -5.47 0.32 29.64
C GLU A 159 -5.69 1.03 30.99
N GLN A 160 -4.72 1.84 31.45
CA GLN A 160 -4.90 2.66 32.66
C GLN A 160 -5.93 3.80 32.47
N LEU A 161 -6.11 4.29 31.24
CA LEU A 161 -7.05 5.38 30.94
C LEU A 161 -8.46 4.88 30.64
N ASP A 162 -8.63 3.68 30.07
CA ASP A 162 -9.93 3.10 29.72
C ASP A 162 -10.79 4.12 28.93
N ALA A 163 -12.12 4.08 29.05
CA ALA A 163 -13.04 5.02 28.43
C ALA A 163 -13.02 6.46 29.02
N GLN A 164 -12.10 6.82 29.93
CA GLN A 164 -12.06 8.17 30.52
C GLN A 164 -11.84 9.29 29.48
N PRO A 165 -10.95 9.17 28.47
CA PRO A 165 -10.80 10.18 27.42
C PRO A 165 -12.05 10.37 26.55
N LEU A 166 -13.00 9.43 26.56
CA LEU A 166 -14.24 9.51 25.78
C LEU A 166 -15.34 10.35 26.48
N GLN A 167 -15.25 10.55 27.79
CA GLN A 167 -16.32 11.19 28.57
C GLN A 167 -16.75 12.59 28.09
N PRO A 168 -15.85 13.50 27.65
CA PRO A 168 -16.27 14.79 27.10
C PRO A 168 -17.14 14.67 25.84
N TYR A 169 -16.83 13.72 24.96
CA TYR A 169 -17.61 13.46 23.74
C TYR A 169 -18.95 12.82 24.06
N LEU A 170 -18.98 11.85 25.00
CA LEU A 170 -20.22 11.25 25.49
C LEU A 170 -21.12 12.27 26.21
N ALA A 171 -20.55 13.22 26.95
CA ALA A 171 -21.29 14.33 27.55
C ALA A 171 -21.90 15.27 26.49
N ALA A 172 -21.14 15.61 25.44
CA ALA A 172 -21.65 16.42 24.33
C ALA A 172 -22.81 15.73 23.59
N ILE A 173 -22.74 14.41 23.35
CA ILE A 173 -23.82 13.62 22.76
C ILE A 173 -25.07 13.65 23.66
N ARG A 174 -24.92 13.42 24.98
CA ARG A 174 -26.05 13.46 25.94
C ARG A 174 -26.68 14.84 26.06
N ALA A 175 -25.92 15.91 25.84
CA ALA A 175 -26.43 17.29 25.83
C ALA A 175 -27.22 17.64 24.55
N ALA A 176 -27.06 16.87 23.46
CA ALA A 176 -27.76 17.08 22.20
C ALA A 176 -29.21 16.54 22.22
N ASN A 177 -29.99 16.96 23.21
CA ASN A 177 -31.32 16.40 23.54
C ASN A 177 -32.51 17.01 22.76
N THR A 178 -32.24 17.87 21.77
CA THR A 178 -33.24 18.40 20.82
C THR A 178 -32.71 18.25 19.38
N HIS A 179 -33.59 18.30 18.38
CA HIS A 179 -33.17 18.24 16.97
C HIS A 179 -32.19 19.36 16.59
N ASP A 180 -32.37 20.58 17.12
CA ASP A 180 -31.47 21.70 16.86
C ASP A 180 -30.09 21.48 17.50
N LEU A 181 -30.04 20.99 18.74
CA LEU A 181 -28.77 20.66 19.41
C LEU A 181 -28.08 19.45 18.77
N ALA A 182 -28.83 18.48 18.25
CA ALA A 182 -28.30 17.37 17.46
C ALA A 182 -27.74 17.84 16.10
N ALA A 183 -28.40 18.78 15.43
CA ALA A 183 -27.87 19.39 14.21
C ALA A 183 -26.59 20.20 14.47
N VAL A 184 -26.54 20.96 15.57
CA VAL A 184 -25.33 21.66 16.02
C VAL A 184 -24.22 20.67 16.36
N TYR A 185 -24.51 19.58 17.07
CA TYR A 185 -23.53 18.53 17.38
C TYR A 185 -22.96 17.90 16.11
N MET A 186 -23.81 17.44 15.17
CA MET A 186 -23.37 16.88 13.88
C MET A 186 -22.50 17.86 13.07
N GLY A 187 -22.81 19.15 13.11
CA GLY A 187 -21.97 20.19 12.48
C GLY A 187 -20.57 20.33 13.11
N GLN A 188 -20.39 19.90 14.36
CA GLN A 188 -19.11 19.98 15.09
C GLN A 188 -18.24 18.71 14.94
N THR A 189 -18.75 17.61 14.37
CA THR A 189 -17.98 16.35 14.26
C THR A 189 -17.01 16.32 13.08
N GLN A 190 -17.06 17.31 12.18
CA GLN A 190 -16.15 17.39 11.03
C GLN A 190 -14.69 17.56 11.51
N GLY A 191 -13.88 16.52 11.32
CA GLY A 191 -12.49 16.47 11.82
C GLY A 191 -12.37 16.24 13.33
N ARG A 192 -13.40 15.69 14.00
CA ARG A 192 -13.42 15.40 15.44
C ARG A 192 -14.10 14.06 15.72
N VAL A 193 -14.01 13.57 16.96
CA VAL A 193 -14.76 12.38 17.41
C VAL A 193 -16.26 12.67 17.41
N GLY A 194 -17.02 11.84 16.70
CA GLY A 194 -18.48 11.94 16.55
C GLY A 194 -18.92 11.41 15.19
N GLY A 195 -20.17 11.68 14.80
CA GLY A 195 -20.69 11.35 13.48
C GLY A 195 -21.93 12.16 13.11
N SER A 196 -22.30 12.07 11.84
CA SER A 196 -23.48 12.71 11.24
C SER A 196 -24.26 11.72 10.38
N ILE A 197 -25.59 11.87 10.33
CA ILE A 197 -26.48 11.03 9.50
C ILE A 197 -26.31 11.26 7.99
N PHE A 198 -25.63 12.35 7.61
CA PHE A 198 -25.19 12.63 6.25
C PHE A 198 -23.72 13.07 6.24
N GLY A 199 -22.96 12.66 5.22
CA GLY A 199 -21.59 13.11 5.02
C GLY A 199 -21.58 14.50 4.38
N THR A 200 -20.63 15.35 4.76
CA THR A 200 -20.34 16.60 4.04
C THR A 200 -18.85 16.73 3.77
N GLY A 201 -18.50 17.28 2.61
CA GLY A 201 -17.11 17.49 2.23
C GLY A 201 -16.96 18.52 1.12
N ILE A 202 -15.77 19.10 1.01
CA ILE A 202 -15.38 19.96 -0.10
C ILE A 202 -14.87 19.07 -1.23
N THR A 203 -15.43 19.23 -2.42
CA THR A 203 -15.02 18.46 -3.63
C THR A 203 -15.00 19.37 -4.86
N ILE A 204 -14.53 18.85 -5.98
CA ILE A 204 -14.52 19.56 -7.27
C ILE A 204 -15.94 19.56 -7.84
N ASP A 205 -16.42 20.71 -8.34
CA ASP A 205 -17.72 20.80 -9.01
C ASP A 205 -17.68 20.07 -10.37
N GLN A 206 -18.45 18.99 -10.49
CA GLN A 206 -18.55 18.19 -11.71
C GLN A 206 -19.06 18.97 -12.94
N LYS A 207 -19.74 20.11 -12.73
CA LYS A 207 -20.20 21.01 -13.80
C LYS A 207 -19.24 22.19 -14.05
N ALA A 208 -18.25 22.40 -13.19
CA ALA A 208 -17.26 23.48 -13.27
C ALA A 208 -15.96 23.06 -12.57
N PRO A 209 -15.13 22.20 -13.18
CA PRO A 209 -14.03 21.52 -12.48
C PRO A 209 -12.86 22.43 -12.06
N ASN A 210 -12.96 23.74 -12.33
CA ASN A 210 -12.05 24.78 -11.87
C ASN A 210 -12.47 25.43 -10.53
N ARG A 211 -13.57 24.98 -9.90
CA ARG A 211 -14.00 25.43 -8.56
C ARG A 211 -14.34 24.28 -7.64
N TYR A 212 -14.24 24.55 -6.35
CA TYR A 212 -14.75 23.68 -5.30
C TYR A 212 -16.24 23.91 -5.02
N VAL A 213 -16.91 22.89 -4.50
CA VAL A 213 -18.30 22.93 -4.02
C VAL A 213 -18.41 22.11 -2.73
N VAL A 214 -19.33 22.50 -1.85
CA VAL A 214 -19.73 21.64 -0.71
C VAL A 214 -20.67 20.57 -1.26
N SER A 215 -20.29 19.31 -1.11
CA SER A 215 -21.11 18.15 -1.46
C SER A 215 -21.62 17.46 -0.21
N THR A 216 -22.84 16.93 -0.30
CA THR A 216 -23.53 16.18 0.77
C THR A 216 -23.88 14.80 0.25
N SER A 217 -23.67 13.76 1.05
CA SER A 217 -23.94 12.37 0.70
C SER A 217 -24.63 11.61 1.83
N GLN A 218 -25.25 10.46 1.51
CA GLN A 218 -25.74 9.52 2.51
C GLN A 218 -24.61 9.01 3.41
N SER A 219 -24.88 8.87 4.71
CA SER A 219 -23.95 8.34 5.72
C SER A 219 -24.75 7.69 6.86
N GLY A 220 -24.17 7.60 8.07
CA GLY A 220 -24.89 7.26 9.30
C GLY A 220 -25.19 5.78 9.52
N ILE A 221 -24.60 4.87 8.72
CA ILE A 221 -24.72 3.42 8.92
C ILE A 221 -23.38 2.81 9.35
N GLY A 222 -23.42 1.87 10.30
CA GLY A 222 -22.24 1.19 10.86
C GLY A 222 -21.91 -0.17 10.22
N LEU A 223 -22.85 -0.78 9.49
CA LEU A 223 -22.59 -1.97 8.67
C LEU A 223 -22.17 -1.58 7.24
N PRO A 224 -21.40 -2.43 6.52
CA PRO A 224 -20.69 -2.02 5.31
C PRO A 224 -21.53 -1.43 4.15
N ASN A 225 -22.81 -1.76 4.07
CA ASN A 225 -23.75 -1.14 3.13
C ASN A 225 -25.21 -1.35 3.56
N ARG A 226 -26.14 -0.77 2.80
CA ARG A 226 -27.61 -0.92 2.95
C ARG A 226 -28.08 -2.36 3.11
N ASP A 227 -27.53 -3.29 2.34
CA ASP A 227 -28.10 -4.63 2.20
C ASP A 227 -27.86 -5.48 3.46
N TYR A 228 -26.81 -5.18 4.23
CA TYR A 228 -26.60 -5.73 5.57
C TYR A 228 -27.78 -5.47 6.54
N TYR A 229 -28.64 -4.49 6.27
CA TYR A 229 -29.82 -4.18 7.09
C TYR A 229 -31.12 -4.80 6.57
N LEU A 230 -31.16 -5.23 5.30
CA LEU A 230 -32.40 -5.50 4.55
C LEU A 230 -32.44 -6.87 3.83
N ASP A 231 -31.29 -7.44 3.48
CA ASP A 231 -31.19 -8.75 2.83
C ASP A 231 -31.11 -9.86 3.88
N ALA A 232 -31.96 -10.88 3.75
CA ALA A 232 -32.01 -12.02 4.66
C ALA A 232 -30.66 -12.75 4.77
N ARG A 233 -29.81 -12.71 3.73
CA ARG A 233 -28.45 -13.30 3.72
C ARG A 233 -27.50 -12.67 4.74
N PHE A 234 -27.84 -11.52 5.31
CA PHE A 234 -27.04 -10.82 6.32
C PHE A 234 -27.75 -10.67 7.68
N ALA A 235 -28.91 -11.30 7.87
CA ALA A 235 -29.72 -11.17 9.09
C ALA A 235 -28.92 -11.53 10.36
N GLU A 236 -28.12 -12.60 10.34
CA GLU A 236 -27.22 -12.97 11.44
C GLU A 236 -26.19 -11.88 11.76
N LYS A 237 -25.54 -11.31 10.74
CA LYS A 237 -24.55 -10.23 10.91
C LYS A 237 -25.18 -8.97 11.52
N LYS A 238 -26.44 -8.68 11.17
CA LYS A 238 -27.24 -7.60 11.75
C LYS A 238 -27.51 -7.88 13.23
N THR A 239 -27.92 -9.10 13.61
CA THR A 239 -28.10 -9.51 15.00
C THR A 239 -26.82 -9.39 15.82
N LEU A 240 -25.68 -9.85 15.28
CA LEU A 240 -24.38 -9.72 15.95
C LEU A 240 -23.97 -8.25 16.16
N TYR A 241 -24.21 -7.39 15.18
CA TYR A 241 -23.99 -5.94 15.31
C TYR A 241 -24.92 -5.30 16.37
N GLN A 242 -26.17 -5.76 16.49
CA GLN A 242 -27.10 -5.33 17.54
C GLN A 242 -26.72 -5.85 18.95
N ALA A 243 -25.79 -6.78 19.07
CA ALA A 243 -25.23 -7.26 20.35
C ALA A 243 -23.85 -6.64 20.67
N TYR A 244 -23.26 -5.89 19.72
CA TYR A 244 -22.00 -5.18 19.86
C TYR A 244 -22.19 -3.70 20.26
N VAL A 245 -23.36 -3.13 19.99
CA VAL A 245 -23.76 -1.73 20.26
C VAL A 245 -24.55 -1.62 21.56
#